data_AF-A0A8T9CPW3-F1
#
_entry.id   AF-A0A8T9CPW3-F1
#
_cell.length_a   1.000
_cell.length_b   1.000
_cell.length_c   1.000
_cell.angle_alpha   90.00
_cell.angle_beta   90.00
_cell.angle_gamma   90.00
#
_symmetry.space_group_name_H-M   'P 1'
#
loop_
_entity.id
_entity.type
_entity.pdbx_description
1 polymer ?
#
loop_
_entity_poly.entity_id
_entity_poly.type
_entity_poly.pdbx_seq_one_letter_code
_entity_poly.pdbx_strand_id
1 'polypeptide(L)'
;NSSGSHPNVGKDLTDEEKNCLAGGSAGSPGGWGPEDEEKARSRGRGSDTEAKIKDLDLLHSPETIGSRPDLAKLTDSELLESVINPKSGDRVTVNTKTNKVMDGNSRVYELKKRADDPNSSITGETTIPVETYTPDDSFFWDM
;
A
#
# COMPACT_ATOMS: atom_id res chain seq x y z
N ASN A 1 -33.30 45.64 -15.07
CA ASN A 1 -31.97 45.79 -15.70
C ASN A 1 -30.99 44.89 -14.99
N SER A 2 -30.64 43.77 -15.61
CA SER A 2 -29.36 43.55 -16.34
C SER A 2 -28.19 43.41 -15.37
N SER A 3 -27.23 42.50 -15.48
CA SER A 3 -26.91 41.40 -16.38
C SER A 3 -25.58 40.83 -15.85
N GLY A 4 -25.27 39.56 -16.15
CA GLY A 4 -23.90 39.20 -16.50
C GLY A 4 -22.97 38.62 -15.42
N SER A 5 -22.92 37.29 -15.40
CA SER A 5 -21.71 36.51 -15.70
C SER A 5 -20.37 36.92 -15.05
N HIS A 6 -19.94 36.19 -14.02
CA HIS A 6 -18.92 35.12 -14.15
C HIS A 6 -18.57 34.54 -12.75
N PRO A 7 -18.44 33.20 -12.62
CA PRO A 7 -18.16 32.53 -11.37
C PRO A 7 -16.65 32.53 -11.14
N ASN A 8 -16.12 33.51 -10.43
CA ASN A 8 -14.77 33.42 -9.89
C ASN A 8 -14.83 33.60 -8.37
N VAL A 9 -15.18 32.51 -7.70
CA VAL A 9 -15.25 32.39 -6.23
C VAL A 9 -13.85 32.33 -5.59
N GLY A 10 -12.78 32.36 -6.38
CA GLY A 10 -11.39 32.25 -5.89
C GLY A 10 -10.68 33.59 -5.66
N LYS A 11 -11.37 34.72 -5.83
CA LYS A 11 -10.76 36.05 -5.79
C LYS A 11 -10.58 36.62 -4.38
N ASP A 12 -11.45 36.29 -3.44
CA ASP A 12 -11.48 36.92 -2.12
C ASP A 12 -10.97 36.00 -0.99
N LEU A 13 -10.20 34.96 -1.33
CA LEU A 13 -9.50 34.14 -0.35
C LEU A 13 -8.14 34.80 -0.04
N THR A 14 -7.97 35.20 1.21
CA THR A 14 -6.70 35.70 1.74
C THR A 14 -5.62 34.59 1.70
N ASP A 15 -4.33 34.94 1.70
CA ASP A 15 -3.25 33.94 1.59
C ASP A 15 -3.30 32.88 2.72
N GLU A 16 -3.93 33.19 3.85
CA GLU A 16 -4.22 32.26 4.94
C GLU A 16 -5.31 31.24 4.59
N GLU A 17 -6.32 31.62 3.80
CA GLU A 17 -7.35 30.69 3.30
C GLU A 17 -6.87 29.89 2.08
N LYS A 18 -5.92 30.43 1.30
CA LYS A 18 -5.20 29.67 0.27
C LYS A 18 -4.17 28.70 0.85
N ASN A 19 -3.67 28.94 2.05
CA ASN A 19 -2.83 27.98 2.77
C ASN A 19 -3.59 26.69 3.15
N CYS A 20 -4.93 26.72 3.14
CA CYS A 20 -5.76 25.52 3.27
C CYS A 20 -5.81 24.66 1.99
N LEU A 21 -5.40 25.22 0.84
CA LEU A 21 -5.41 24.54 -0.47
C LEU A 21 -4.01 24.13 -0.96
N ALA A 22 -2.96 24.46 -0.20
CA ALA A 22 -1.57 24.11 -0.55
C ALA A 22 -0.81 23.34 0.55
N GLY A 23 -1.46 22.96 1.65
CA GLY A 23 -0.80 22.16 2.70
C GLY A 23 -1.77 21.57 3.71
N GLY A 24 -3.03 21.36 3.27
CA GLY A 24 -4.11 20.86 4.11
C GLY A 24 -3.88 19.42 4.52
N SER A 25 -3.17 19.24 5.63
CA SER A 25 -3.40 18.18 6.60
C SER A 25 -4.86 18.28 7.08
N ALA A 26 -5.81 17.86 6.25
CA ALA A 26 -7.21 17.74 6.60
C ALA A 26 -7.40 16.35 7.22
N GLY A 27 -7.41 16.31 8.56
CA GLY A 27 -7.49 15.10 9.36
C GLY A 27 -8.74 14.27 9.09
N SER A 28 -8.52 13.04 8.63
CA SER A 28 -9.07 11.87 9.31
C SER A 28 -8.24 11.62 10.58
N PRO A 29 -8.82 11.12 11.69
CA PRO A 29 -8.08 10.90 12.92
C PRO A 29 -7.01 9.83 12.69
N GLY A 30 -5.77 10.26 12.48
CA GLY A 30 -4.62 9.41 12.15
C GLY A 30 -3.89 9.79 10.85
N GLY A 31 -3.74 11.09 10.55
CA GLY A 31 -2.93 11.54 9.41
C GLY A 31 -1.48 11.08 9.55
N TRP A 32 -0.96 10.41 8.53
CA TRP A 32 0.40 9.90 8.46
C TRP A 32 1.37 11.05 8.25
N GLY A 33 2.15 11.40 9.27
CA GLY A 33 3.29 12.30 9.13
C GLY A 33 4.53 11.57 8.60
N PRO A 34 5.54 12.30 8.07
CA PRO A 34 6.85 11.71 7.75
C PRO A 34 7.51 11.05 8.98
N GLU A 35 7.15 11.50 10.19
CA GLU A 35 7.57 10.91 11.46
C GLU A 35 6.87 9.56 11.75
N ASP A 36 5.64 9.35 11.24
CA ASP A 36 4.93 8.06 11.33
C ASP A 36 5.50 7.04 10.33
N GLU A 37 6.07 7.48 9.19
CA GLU A 37 6.81 6.63 8.25
C GLU A 37 8.06 5.98 8.90
N GLU A 38 8.79 6.72 9.75
CA GLU A 38 9.97 6.22 10.48
C GLU A 38 9.58 5.33 11.68
N LYS A 39 8.46 5.66 12.33
CA LYS A 39 7.94 4.89 13.48
C LYS A 39 7.40 3.52 13.09
N ALA A 40 6.83 3.39 11.88
CA ALA A 40 6.48 2.10 11.29
C ALA A 40 7.72 1.24 10.95
N ARG A 41 8.81 1.88 10.52
CA ARG A 41 10.09 1.19 10.24
C ARG A 41 10.81 0.68 11.50
N SER A 42 10.70 1.39 12.63
CA SER A 42 11.51 1.15 13.83
C SER A 42 10.92 0.17 14.86
N ARG A 43 9.63 -0.23 14.73
CA ARG A 43 8.92 -0.96 15.80
C ARG A 43 9.05 -2.49 15.82
N GLY A 44 9.90 -3.07 14.97
CA GLY A 44 10.26 -4.49 15.07
C GLY A 44 10.38 -5.16 13.71
N ARG A 45 11.52 -4.95 13.05
CA ARG A 45 11.83 -5.61 11.78
C ARG A 45 12.89 -6.68 11.98
N GLY A 46 12.45 -7.91 12.22
CA GLY A 46 13.27 -9.07 11.88
C GLY A 46 13.30 -9.19 10.37
N SER A 47 14.46 -8.98 9.73
CA SER A 47 14.72 -9.21 8.30
C SER A 47 13.65 -8.79 7.27
N ASP A 48 12.81 -7.79 7.56
CA ASP A 48 11.83 -7.29 6.59
C ASP A 48 12.55 -6.40 5.57
N THR A 49 12.56 -6.85 4.32
CA THR A 49 13.01 -6.06 3.17
C THR A 49 11.87 -5.22 2.61
N GLU A 50 12.16 -4.16 1.86
CA GLU A 50 11.14 -3.35 1.20
C GLU A 50 11.06 -3.73 -0.27
N ALA A 51 9.87 -4.06 -0.75
CA ALA A 51 9.62 -4.39 -2.14
C ALA A 51 8.54 -3.47 -2.71
N LYS A 52 8.68 -3.09 -3.99
CA LYS A 52 7.66 -2.32 -4.70
C LYS A 52 6.56 -3.25 -5.18
N ILE A 53 5.32 -2.78 -5.14
CA ILE A 53 4.14 -3.56 -5.55
C ILE A 53 4.27 -4.09 -6.99
N LYS A 54 4.82 -3.29 -7.90
CA LYS A 54 5.02 -3.70 -9.30
C LYS A 54 6.02 -4.85 -9.46
N ASP A 55 7.01 -4.94 -8.57
CA ASP A 55 8.11 -5.91 -8.63
C ASP A 55 7.73 -7.25 -7.96
N LEU A 56 6.56 -7.32 -7.32
CA LEU A 56 6.08 -8.53 -6.64
C LEU A 56 5.32 -9.45 -7.59
N ASP A 57 5.82 -10.67 -7.77
CA ASP A 57 5.16 -11.69 -8.56
C ASP A 57 4.33 -12.63 -7.71
N LEU A 58 3.06 -12.79 -8.07
CA LEU A 58 2.15 -13.71 -7.39
C LEU A 58 2.56 -15.17 -7.67
N LEU A 59 2.42 -16.03 -6.68
CA LEU A 59 2.64 -17.48 -6.86
C LEU A 59 1.51 -18.13 -7.66
N HIS A 60 0.29 -17.62 -7.50
CA HIS A 60 -0.92 -18.17 -8.13
C HIS A 60 -1.59 -17.14 -9.05
N SER A 61 -2.39 -17.64 -9.99
CA SER A 61 -3.18 -16.78 -10.87
C SER A 61 -4.31 -16.08 -10.09
N PRO A 62 -4.81 -14.92 -10.58
CA PRO A 62 -5.95 -14.22 -9.96
C PRO A 62 -7.18 -15.09 -9.71
N GLU A 63 -7.44 -16.05 -10.60
CA GLU A 63 -8.56 -16.99 -10.49
C GLU A 63 -8.43 -17.90 -9.27
N THR A 64 -7.20 -18.34 -8.96
CA THR A 64 -6.92 -19.20 -7.80
C THR A 64 -6.85 -18.39 -6.50
N ILE A 65 -6.36 -17.15 -6.55
CA ILE A 65 -6.33 -16.25 -5.40
C ILE A 65 -7.75 -15.82 -5.02
N GLY A 66 -8.59 -15.59 -6.03
CA GLY A 66 -9.98 -15.15 -5.89
C GLY A 66 -10.11 -13.71 -5.43
N SER A 67 -11.32 -13.18 -5.56
CA SER A 67 -11.66 -11.88 -4.99
C SER A 67 -11.93 -12.05 -3.49
N ARG A 68 -11.28 -11.22 -2.67
CA ARG A 68 -11.49 -11.17 -1.23
C ARG A 68 -12.34 -9.94 -0.88
N PRO A 69 -13.65 -10.11 -0.61
CA PRO A 69 -14.54 -8.97 -0.36
C PRO A 69 -14.21 -8.25 0.95
N ASP A 70 -13.53 -8.91 1.89
CA ASP A 70 -12.96 -8.31 3.10
C ASP A 70 -11.85 -7.31 2.76
N LEU A 71 -10.96 -7.62 1.82
CA LEU A 71 -9.89 -6.72 1.37
C LEU A 71 -10.42 -5.61 0.45
N ALA A 72 -11.37 -5.95 -0.43
CA ALA A 72 -11.96 -4.98 -1.37
C ALA A 72 -12.76 -3.87 -0.68
N LYS A 73 -13.24 -4.10 0.55
CA LYS A 73 -13.94 -3.09 1.36
C LYS A 73 -13.01 -2.11 2.05
N LEU A 74 -11.72 -2.44 2.18
CA LEU A 74 -10.74 -1.59 2.84
C LEU A 74 -10.46 -0.36 1.98
N THR A 75 -10.19 0.77 2.61
CA THR A 75 -9.54 1.91 1.96
C THR A 75 -8.07 1.61 1.69
N ASP A 76 -7.40 2.43 0.89
CA ASP A 76 -6.00 2.23 0.52
C ASP A 76 -5.08 2.18 1.74
N SER A 77 -5.30 3.10 2.69
CA SER A 77 -4.58 3.16 3.95
C SER A 77 -4.82 1.92 4.80
N GLU A 78 -6.07 1.43 4.88
CA GLU A 78 -6.40 0.21 5.63
C GLU A 78 -5.79 -1.05 5.00
N LEU A 79 -5.75 -1.12 3.66
CA LEU A 79 -5.11 -2.22 2.95
C LEU A 79 -3.61 -2.22 3.22
N LEU A 80 -2.95 -1.06 3.13
CA LEU A 80 -1.52 -0.93 3.44
C LEU A 80 -1.22 -1.28 4.91
N GLU A 81 -2.05 -0.80 5.85
CA GLU A 81 -1.92 -1.15 7.26
C GLU A 81 -2.06 -2.67 7.46
N SER A 82 -2.96 -3.35 6.73
CA SER A 82 -3.10 -4.81 6.80
C SER A 82 -1.87 -5.58 6.29
N VAL A 83 -1.05 -4.93 5.47
CA VAL A 83 0.20 -5.49 4.92
C VAL A 83 1.36 -5.21 5.86
N ILE A 84 1.43 -3.99 6.38
CA ILE A 84 2.48 -3.53 7.30
C ILE A 84 2.33 -4.19 8.68
N ASN A 85 1.09 -4.32 9.16
CA ASN A 85 0.76 -4.80 10.49
C ASN A 85 -0.39 -5.83 10.45
N PRO A 86 -0.13 -7.05 9.95
CA PRO A 86 -1.13 -8.10 9.88
C PRO A 86 -1.50 -8.64 11.27
N LYS A 87 -2.80 -8.77 11.56
CA LYS A 87 -3.33 -9.20 12.86
C LYS A 87 -2.81 -10.55 13.38
N SER A 88 -2.39 -11.46 12.49
CA SER A 88 -1.99 -12.84 12.84
C SER A 88 -0.55 -13.18 12.46
N GLY A 89 0.32 -12.18 12.24
CA GLY A 89 1.67 -12.43 11.72
C GLY A 89 1.67 -12.99 10.29
N ASP A 90 0.54 -12.88 9.58
CA ASP A 90 0.40 -13.16 8.15
C ASP A 90 1.16 -12.07 7.39
N ARG A 91 2.49 -12.07 7.42
CA ARG A 91 3.31 -11.12 6.65
C ARG A 91 3.31 -11.53 5.18
N VAL A 92 3.68 -10.60 4.31
CA VAL A 92 3.92 -10.94 2.90
C VAL A 92 5.31 -11.56 2.81
N THR A 93 5.38 -12.83 2.43
CA THR A 93 6.64 -13.57 2.31
C THR A 93 6.98 -13.76 0.85
N VAL A 94 8.22 -13.49 0.46
CA VAL A 94 8.75 -13.66 -0.90
C VAL A 94 9.86 -14.69 -0.91
N ASN A 95 9.74 -15.64 -1.84
CA ASN A 95 10.78 -16.63 -2.08
C ASN A 95 11.94 -15.98 -2.85
N THR A 96 13.15 -16.01 -2.29
CA THR A 96 14.33 -15.37 -2.91
C THR A 96 14.82 -16.08 -4.17
N LYS A 97 14.52 -17.38 -4.34
CA LYS A 97 14.93 -18.15 -5.52
C LYS A 97 14.00 -17.94 -6.72
N THR A 98 12.69 -17.93 -6.46
CA THR A 98 11.68 -17.79 -7.53
C THR A 98 11.20 -16.37 -7.70
N ASN A 99 11.52 -15.47 -6.76
CA ASN A 99 10.98 -14.11 -6.65
C ASN A 99 9.44 -14.07 -6.52
N LYS A 100 8.82 -15.16 -6.08
CA LYS A 100 7.36 -15.26 -5.97
C LYS A 100 6.88 -15.07 -4.54
N VAL A 101 5.74 -14.41 -4.40
CA VAL A 101 5.01 -14.21 -3.15
C VAL A 101 4.45 -15.55 -2.67
N MET A 102 5.00 -16.09 -1.59
CA MET A 102 4.53 -17.32 -0.97
C MET A 102 3.29 -17.07 -0.12
N ASP A 103 3.32 -16.02 0.72
CA ASP A 103 2.27 -15.68 1.66
C ASP A 103 1.77 -14.24 1.44
N GLY A 104 0.50 -13.99 1.79
CA GLY A 104 -0.12 -12.68 1.56
C GLY A 104 -0.54 -12.42 0.10
N ASN A 105 -0.61 -13.46 -0.74
CA ASN A 105 -1.00 -13.37 -2.16
C ASN A 105 -2.28 -12.54 -2.41
N SER A 106 -3.33 -12.71 -1.59
CA SER A 106 -4.57 -11.93 -1.75
C SER A 106 -4.40 -10.43 -1.50
N ARG A 107 -3.54 -10.04 -0.54
CA ARG A 107 -3.25 -8.63 -0.26
C ARG A 107 -2.40 -8.02 -1.37
N VAL A 108 -1.37 -8.73 -1.83
CA VAL A 108 -0.54 -8.28 -2.96
C VAL A 108 -1.38 -8.17 -4.23
N TYR A 109 -2.30 -9.10 -4.47
CA TYR A 109 -3.22 -9.02 -5.62
C TYR A 109 -4.09 -7.76 -5.58
N GLU A 110 -4.72 -7.46 -4.43
CA GLU A 110 -5.54 -6.26 -4.28
C GLU A 110 -4.69 -4.99 -4.40
N LEU A 111 -3.46 -4.97 -3.86
CA LEU A 111 -2.52 -3.87 -4.03
C LEU A 111 -2.17 -3.62 -5.51
N LYS A 112 -1.87 -4.68 -6.28
CA LYS A 112 -1.59 -4.56 -7.71
C LYS A 112 -2.80 -4.06 -8.48
N LYS A 113 -3.99 -4.58 -8.17
CA LYS A 113 -5.25 -4.12 -8.76
C LYS A 113 -5.51 -2.63 -8.50
N ARG A 114 -5.17 -2.13 -7.31
CA ARG A 114 -5.30 -0.71 -6.97
C ARG A 114 -4.22 0.15 -7.61
N ALA A 115 -3.01 -0.38 -7.77
CA ALA A 115 -1.96 0.29 -8.53
C ALA A 115 -2.34 0.58 -9.99
N ASP A 116 -3.25 -0.22 -10.55
CA ASP A 116 -3.81 -0.01 -11.89
C ASP A 116 -5.01 0.97 -11.91
N ASP A 117 -5.59 1.32 -10.75
CA ASP A 117 -6.71 2.27 -10.64
C ASP A 117 -6.18 3.71 -10.52
N PRO A 118 -6.48 4.60 -11.48
CA PRO A 118 -6.03 5.99 -11.43
C PRO A 118 -6.61 6.81 -10.25
N ASN A 119 -7.66 6.31 -9.58
CA ASN A 119 -8.25 6.96 -8.40
C ASN A 119 -7.66 6.44 -7.08
N SER A 120 -6.79 5.43 -7.12
CA SER A 120 -6.11 4.93 -5.92
C SER A 120 -4.87 5.77 -5.63
N SER A 121 -4.58 5.94 -4.34
CA SER A 121 -3.33 6.48 -3.85
C SER A 121 -2.18 5.46 -3.89
N ILE A 122 -2.51 4.17 -4.00
CA ILE A 122 -1.53 3.10 -4.15
C ILE A 122 -1.07 3.06 -5.60
N THR A 123 0.24 3.03 -5.80
CA THR A 123 0.85 2.95 -7.14
C THR A 123 1.78 1.75 -7.20
N GLY A 124 2.19 1.36 -8.41
CA GLY A 124 3.19 0.32 -8.59
C GLY A 124 4.54 0.64 -7.91
N GLU A 125 4.83 1.92 -7.64
CA GLU A 125 6.03 2.38 -6.94
C GLU A 125 5.90 2.34 -5.41
N THR A 126 4.68 2.18 -4.88
CA THR A 126 4.47 2.10 -3.43
C THR A 126 5.23 0.90 -2.87
N THR A 127 6.04 1.14 -1.86
CA THR A 127 6.87 0.14 -1.20
C THR A 127 6.15 -0.46 -0.02
N ILE A 128 6.20 -1.79 0.10
CA ILE A 128 5.65 -2.54 1.24
C ILE A 128 6.74 -3.38 1.90
N PRO A 129 6.64 -3.63 3.22
CA PRO A 129 7.53 -4.58 3.88
C PRO A 129 7.20 -6.02 3.43
N VAL A 130 8.25 -6.78 3.13
CA VAL A 130 8.17 -8.20 2.79
C VAL A 130 9.25 -9.00 3.51
N GLU A 131 8.89 -10.17 3.97
CA GLU A 131 9.80 -11.15 4.56
C GLU A 131 10.43 -11.99 3.45
N THR A 132 11.75 -12.15 3.46
CA THR A 132 12.43 -12.97 2.46
C THR A 132 12.66 -14.38 2.98
N TYR A 133 12.19 -15.37 2.23
CA TYR A 133 12.43 -16.79 2.52
C TYR A 133 13.36 -17.39 1.46
N THR A 134 14.47 -17.98 1.89
CA THR A 134 15.36 -18.77 1.02
C THR A 134 15.17 -20.24 1.35
N PRO A 135 14.56 -21.05 0.45
CA PRO A 135 14.48 -22.49 0.64
C PRO A 135 15.89 -23.07 0.78
N ASP A 136 16.13 -23.91 1.78
CA ASP A 136 17.37 -24.66 1.90
C ASP A 136 17.29 -25.93 1.02
N ASP A 137 18.16 -26.03 0.01
CA ASP A 137 18.20 -27.21 -0.88
C ASP A 137 19.05 -28.35 -0.27
N SER A 138 19.63 -28.16 0.91
CA SER A 138 20.54 -29.13 1.54
C SER A 138 19.85 -30.45 1.92
N PHE A 139 18.53 -30.47 2.07
CA PHE A 139 17.76 -31.67 2.44
C PHE A 139 17.42 -32.60 1.26
N PHE A 140 17.66 -32.20 -0.01
CA PHE A 140 17.28 -33.00 -1.18
C PHE A 140 18.39 -33.91 -1.73
N TRP A 141 19.60 -33.87 -1.15
CA TRP A 141 20.75 -34.65 -1.64
C TRP A 141 20.96 -36.02 -0.96
N ASP A 142 20.10 -36.40 0.00
CA ASP A 142 20.24 -37.64 0.80
C ASP A 142 19.12 -38.68 0.53
N MET A 143 18.53 -38.73 -0.67
CA MET A 143 17.58 -39.76 -1.11
C MET A 143 18.03 -40.53 -2.36
#